data_AF-A0A379X2M1-F1
#
_entry.id   AF-A0A379X2M1-F1
#
_cell.length_a   1.000
_cell.length_b   1.000
_cell.length_c   1.000
_cell.angle_alpha   90.00
_cell.angle_beta   90.00
_cell.angle_gamma   90.00
#
_symmetry.space_group_name_H-M   'P 1'
#
loop_
_entity.id
_entity.type
_entity.pdbx_description
1 polymer ?
#
loop_
_entity_poly.entity_id
_entity_poly.type
_entity_poly.pdbx_seq_one_letter_code
_entity_poly.pdbx_strand_id
1 'polypeptide(L)' 'MDFDADKLKENLEALLVALKKAKPSQAKGVYIKKVSISTTMGAGVAVDQAGLSASAN' A
#
# COMPACT_ATOMS: atom_id res chain seq x y z
N MET A 1 8.04 -18.91 -5.82
CA MET A 1 7.70 -17.47 -5.78
C MET A 1 6.24 -17.38 -6.18
N ASP A 2 5.38 -18.08 -5.46
CA ASP A 2 4.04 -18.41 -5.96
C ASP A 2 3.05 -17.96 -4.90
N PHE A 3 3.01 -16.64 -4.70
CA PHE A 3 1.84 -16.00 -4.15
C PHE A 3 0.95 -15.66 -5.33
N ASP A 4 -0.30 -16.10 -5.24
CA ASP A 4 -1.32 -15.71 -6.20
C ASP A 4 -1.44 -14.18 -6.24
N ALA A 5 -1.72 -13.63 -7.42
CA ALA A 5 -1.82 -12.20 -7.63
C ALA A 5 -2.90 -11.59 -6.72
N ASP A 6 -3.97 -12.32 -6.48
CA ASP A 6 -5.07 -11.91 -5.60
C ASP A 6 -4.62 -11.79 -4.14
N LYS A 7 -3.80 -12.73 -3.65
CA LYS A 7 -3.25 -12.68 -2.29
C LYS A 7 -2.26 -11.53 -2.12
N LEU A 8 -1.48 -11.22 -3.15
CA LEU A 8 -0.57 -10.06 -3.12
C LEU A 8 -1.36 -8.75 -3.03
N LYS A 9 -2.47 -8.64 -3.76
CA LYS A 9 -3.35 -7.49 -3.70
C LYS A 9 -3.99 -7.32 -2.32
N GLU A 10 -4.54 -8.40 -1.75
CA GLU A 10 -5.12 -8.40 -0.41
C GLU A 10 -4.12 -7.98 0.67
N ASN A 11 -2.89 -8.51 0.61
CA ASN A 11 -1.81 -8.13 1.52
C ASN A 11 -1.49 -6.63 1.44
N LEU A 12 -1.44 -6.06 0.23
CA LEU A 12 -1.17 -4.63 0.02
C LEU A 12 -2.30 -3.75 0.57
N GLU A 13 -3.55 -4.14 0.34
CA GLU A 13 -4.72 -3.44 0.87
C GLU A 13 -4.73 -3.46 2.40
N ALA A 14 -4.48 -4.63 3.02
CA ALA A 14 -4.37 -4.77 4.46
C ALA A 14 -3.25 -3.89 5.05
N LEU A 15 -2.09 -3.84 4.38
CA LEU A 15 -0.96 -2.99 4.79
C LEU A 15 -1.32 -1.51 4.71
N LEU A 16 -2.01 -1.07 3.65
CA LEU A 16 -2.46 0.32 3.52
C LEU A 16 -3.47 0.71 4.60
N VAL A 17 -4.41 -0.18 4.95
CA VAL A 17 -5.36 0.06 6.03
C VAL A 17 -4.64 0.16 7.38
N ALA A 18 -3.70 -0.75 7.65
CA ALA A 18 -2.89 -0.72 8.86
C ALA A 18 -2.06 0.57 8.97
N LEU A 19 -1.43 1.00 7.88
CA LEU A 19 -0.64 2.25 7.85
C LEU A 19 -1.52 3.51 8.01
N LYS A 20 -2.73 3.52 7.45
CA LYS A 20 -3.70 4.60 7.67
C LYS A 20 -4.12 4.67 9.14
N LYS A 21 -4.38 3.52 9.78
CA LYS A 21 -4.71 3.43 11.22
C LYS A 21 -3.53 3.80 12.12
N ALA A 22 -2.31 3.45 11.72
CA ALA A 22 -1.08 3.77 12.43
C ALA A 22 -0.63 5.22 12.24
N LYS A 23 -1.38 6.05 11.49
CA LYS A 23 -1.07 7.46 11.31
C LYS A 23 -1.04 8.16 12.68
N PRO A 24 0.12 8.67 13.12
CA PRO A 24 0.22 9.37 14.41
C PRO A 24 -0.61 10.67 14.36
N SER A 25 -1.33 10.99 15.45
CA SER A 25 -2.25 12.14 15.47
C SER A 25 -1.56 13.50 15.25
N GLN A 26 -0.24 13.54 15.43
CA GLN A 26 0.60 14.71 15.20
C GLN A 26 0.92 14.96 13.71
N ALA A 27 0.72 13.96 12.85
CA ALA A 27 0.96 14.08 11.41
C ALA A 27 -0.20 14.82 10.71
N LYS A 28 -0.03 16.12 10.50
CA LYS A 28 -0.94 16.94 9.69
C LYS A 28 -0.68 16.71 8.19
N GLY A 29 -1.75 16.46 7.42
CA GLY A 29 -1.68 16.28 5.95
C GLY A 29 -1.62 14.83 5.45
N VAL A 30 -1.18 14.66 4.20
CA VAL A 30 -1.07 13.36 3.50
C VAL A 30 0.11 12.57 4.05
N TYR A 31 -0.17 11.49 4.78
CA TYR A 31 0.84 10.67 5.45
C TYR A 31 1.57 9.71 4.49
N ILE A 32 0.84 9.14 3.52
CA ILE A 32 1.39 8.23 2.50
C ILE A 32 1.43 8.99 1.17
N LYS A 33 2.63 9.27 0.65
CA LYS A 33 2.81 10.07 -0.58
C LYS A 33 2.98 9.24 -1.86
N LYS A 34 3.64 8.09 -1.76
CA LYS A 34 3.94 7.21 -2.89
C LYS A 34 4.01 5.77 -2.41
N VAL A 35 3.52 4.85 -3.24
CA VAL A 35 3.64 3.41 -3.05
C VAL A 35 4.46 2.86 -4.22
N SER A 36 5.51 2.12 -3.92
CA SER A 36 6.35 1.45 -4.92
C SER A 36 6.61 0.02 -4.49
N ILE A 37 6.45 -0.91 -5.41
CA ILE A 37 6.71 -2.34 -5.19
C ILE A 37 7.98 -2.69 -5.96
N SER A 38 8.94 -3.29 -5.28
CA SER A 38 10.18 -3.78 -5.87
C SER A 38 10.50 -5.15 -5.32
N THR A 39 11.09 -6.01 -6.15
CA THR A 39 11.74 -7.22 -5.65
C THR A 39 13.15 -6.87 -5.13
N THR A 40 13.71 -7.70 -4.25
CA THR A 40 14.97 -7.42 -3.52
C THR A 40 16.14 -7.00 -4.42
N MET A 41 16.13 -7.42 -5.69
CA MET A 41 17.17 -7.11 -6.69
C MET A 41 16.59 -6.66 -8.04
N GLY A 42 15.30 -6.30 -8.10
CA GLY A 42 14.61 -6.00 -9.36
C GLY A 42 14.17 -4.54 -9.48
N ALA A 43 13.75 -4.18 -10.69
CA ALA A 43 13.19 -2.86 -10.96
C ALA A 43 11.94 -2.61 -10.09
N GLY A 44 11.88 -1.42 -9.49
CA GLY A 44 10.72 -0.97 -8.74
C GLY A 44 9.64 -0.41 -9.66
N VAL A 45 8.39 -0.82 -9.44
CA VAL A 45 7.22 -0.29 -10.14
C VAL A 45 6.45 0.61 -9.18
N ALA A 46 6.19 1.85 -9.60
CA ALA A 46 5.33 2.76 -8.86
C ALA A 46 3.87 2.34 -9.06
N VAL A 47 3.14 2.18 -7.96
CA VAL A 47 1.72 1.81 -7.98
C VAL A 47 0.91 3.05 -7.64
N ASP A 48 -0.13 3.31 -8.43
CA ASP A 48 -1.06 4.40 -8.17
C ASP A 48 -1.97 4.05 -6.99
N GLN A 49 -2.02 4.94 -6.01
CA GLN A 49 -2.85 4.83 -4.83
C GLN A 49 -4.34 4.99 -5.15
N ALA A 50 -4.68 5.65 -6.28
CA ALA A 50 -6.06 5.84 -6.71
C ALA A 50 -6.74 4.52 -7.15
N GLY A 51 -5.96 3.54 -7.61
CA GLY A 51 -6.46 2.21 -7.99
C GLY A 51 -6.74 1.26 -6.81
N LEU A 52 -6.13 1.51 -5.64
CA LEU A 52 -6.38 0.78 -4.39
C LEU A 52 -7.39 1.55 -3.53
N SER A 53 -8.59 1.74 -4.07
CA SER A 53 -9.73 2.29 -3.33
C SER A 53 -10.19 1.27 -2.27
N ALA A 54 -9.46 1.24 -1.15
CA ALA A 54 -9.97 0.73 0.10
C ALA A 54 -11.17 1.61 0.48
N SER A 55 -12.37 1.13 0.12
CA SER A 55 -13.64 1.59 0.65
C SER A 55 -13.58 1.41 2.18
N ALA A 56 -13.26 2.49 2.87
CA ALA A 56 -13.43 2.61 4.30
C ALA A 56 -14.66 3.49 4.52
N ASN A 57 -15.81 2.82 4.63
CA ASN A 57 -16.89 3.29 5.49
C ASN A 57 -16.53 2.97 6.95
#